data_AF-A0A7C7UAW2-F1
#
_entry.id   AF-A0A7C7UAW2-F1
#
_cell.length_a   1.000
_cell.length_b   1.000
_cell.length_c   1.000
_cell.angle_alpha   90.00
_cell.angle_beta   90.00
_cell.angle_gamma   90.00
#
_symmetry.space_group_name_H-M   'P 1'
#
loop_
_entity.id
_entity.type
_entity.pdbx_description
1 polymer ?
#
loop_
_entity_poly.entity_id
_entity_poly.type
_entity_poly.pdbx_seq_one_letter_code
_entity_poly.pdbx_strand_id
1 'polypeptide(L)'
;MSETRLSLTTALRCQLFYAALVILWQISGKVLVALELPSPGPSPSLTIAGIAFLVAGAMVLTANRVPVIFALLALLSGYAAASTIQNAFVADPSLWPSDLARYAGVAINLVGVAAAAFSMTALAVRFRGRAATPD
;
A
#
# COMPACT_ATOMS: atom_id res chain seq x y z
N MET A 1 -2.35 -22.91 21.59
CA MET A 1 -1.95 -22.11 20.41
C MET A 1 -2.86 -20.90 20.38
N SER A 2 -2.30 -19.69 20.56
CA SER A 2 -3.06 -18.44 20.47
C SER A 2 -3.63 -18.34 19.06
N GLU A 3 -4.96 -18.39 18.92
CA GLU A 3 -5.60 -18.03 17.66
C GLU A 3 -5.22 -16.58 17.36
N THR A 4 -4.35 -16.40 16.37
CA THR A 4 -4.02 -15.08 15.83
C THR A 4 -5.30 -14.50 15.21
N ARG A 5 -6.12 -13.83 16.02
CA ARG A 5 -7.32 -13.15 15.52
C ARG A 5 -6.87 -12.05 14.58
N LEU A 6 -7.22 -12.18 13.30
CA LEU A 6 -7.11 -11.10 12.33
C LEU A 6 -7.80 -9.85 12.91
N SER A 7 -7.03 -8.79 13.14
CA SER A 7 -7.54 -7.53 13.68
C SER A 7 -7.32 -6.39 12.70
N LEU A 8 -8.23 -5.41 12.71
CA LEU A 8 -8.08 -4.17 11.95
C LEU A 8 -6.80 -3.42 12.30
N THR A 9 -6.30 -3.56 13.53
CA THR A 9 -5.01 -3.01 13.95
C THR A 9 -3.84 -3.64 13.19
N THR A 10 -3.86 -4.96 13.02
CA THR A 10 -2.80 -5.65 12.26
C THR A 10 -2.90 -5.26 10.77
N ALA A 11 -4.12 -5.19 10.23
CA ALA A 11 -4.33 -4.74 8.85
C ALA A 11 -3.86 -3.30 8.62
N LEU A 12 -4.16 -2.40 9.56
CA LEU A 12 -3.65 -1.03 9.53
C LEU A 12 -2.12 -1.01 9.52
N ARG A 13 -1.45 -1.80 10.37
CA ARG A 13 0.03 -1.88 10.37
C ARG A 13 0.59 -2.31 9.02
N CYS A 14 -0.03 -3.29 8.35
CA CYS A 14 0.36 -3.69 7.00
C CYS A 14 0.21 -2.54 5.98
N GLN A 15 -0.90 -1.78 6.05
CA GLN A 15 -1.12 -0.62 5.19
C GLN A 15 -0.11 0.50 5.46
N LEU A 16 0.20 0.78 6.73
CA LEU A 16 1.20 1.78 7.11
C LEU A 16 2.61 1.39 6.64
N PHE A 17 2.96 0.11 6.75
CA PHE A 17 4.22 -0.39 6.24
C PHE A 17 4.30 -0.23 4.72
N TYR A 18 3.26 -0.61 3.99
CA TYR A 18 3.20 -0.39 2.54
C TYR A 18 3.31 1.09 2.16
N ALA A 19 2.56 1.97 2.85
CA ALA A 19 2.62 3.42 2.61
C ALA A 19 4.03 3.97 2.84
N ALA A 20 4.72 3.50 3.89
CA ALA A 20 6.11 3.89 4.15
C ALA A 20 7.04 3.46 3.01
N LEU A 21 6.90 2.24 2.48
CA LEU A 21 7.68 1.78 1.32
C LEU A 21 7.43 2.65 0.09
N VAL A 22 6.17 3.00 -0.20
CA VAL A 22 5.82 3.89 -1.32
C VAL A 22 6.44 5.27 -1.13
N ILE A 23 6.32 5.86 0.05
CA ILE A 23 6.88 7.19 0.35
C ILE A 23 8.39 7.17 0.17
N LEU A 24 9.09 6.17 0.74
CA LEU A 24 10.53 6.02 0.60
C LEU A 24 10.93 5.86 -0.87
N TRP A 25 10.24 5.00 -1.61
CA TRP A 25 10.50 4.80 -3.05
C TRP A 25 10.40 6.11 -3.84
N GLN A 26 9.35 6.89 -3.61
CA GLN A 26 9.09 8.15 -4.31
C GLN A 26 10.09 9.25 -3.93
N ILE A 27 10.42 9.39 -2.64
CA ILE A 27 11.39 10.37 -2.16
C ILE A 27 12.80 10.00 -2.63
N SER A 28 13.22 8.75 -2.47
CA SER A 28 14.53 8.27 -2.93
C SER A 28 14.71 8.51 -4.43
N GLY A 29 13.68 8.27 -5.25
CA GLY A 29 13.76 8.56 -6.68
C GLY A 29 13.92 10.04 -6.99
N LYS A 30 13.27 10.94 -6.23
CA LYS A 30 13.49 12.39 -6.38
C LYS A 30 14.87 12.84 -5.93
N VAL A 31 15.40 12.28 -4.84
CA VAL A 31 16.76 12.57 -4.38
C VAL A 31 17.78 12.12 -5.42
N LEU A 32 17.63 10.92 -5.99
CA LEU A 32 18.54 10.41 -7.02
C LEU A 32 18.53 11.30 -8.28
N VAL A 33 17.34 11.70 -8.74
CA VAL A 33 17.22 12.64 -9.88
C VAL A 33 17.89 13.98 -9.58
N ALA A 34 17.75 14.50 -8.35
CA ALA A 34 18.41 15.74 -7.95
C ALA A 34 19.95 15.63 -7.88
N LEU A 35 20.47 14.41 -7.75
CA LEU A 35 21.91 14.08 -7.80
C LEU A 35 22.37 13.65 -9.21
N GLU A 36 21.54 13.84 -10.24
CA GLU A 36 21.81 13.39 -11.62
C GLU A 36 22.00 11.87 -11.77
N LEU A 37 21.48 11.10 -10.81
CA LEU A 37 21.49 9.65 -10.82
C LEU A 37 20.15 9.09 -11.35
N PRO A 38 20.15 7.89 -11.95
CA PRO A 38 18.91 7.25 -12.37
C PRO A 38 17.95 6.98 -11.21
N SER A 39 16.68 7.33 -11.38
CA SER A 39 15.61 6.97 -10.45
C SER A 39 15.33 5.47 -10.46
N PRO A 40 14.98 4.84 -9.31
CA PRO A 40 14.68 3.40 -9.25
C PRO A 40 13.41 3.02 -10.00
N GLY A 41 12.53 4.00 -10.30
CA GLY A 41 11.37 3.80 -11.14
C GLY A 41 11.15 4.95 -12.12
N PRO A 42 10.27 4.75 -13.11
CA PRO A 42 10.13 5.62 -14.28
C PRO A 42 9.54 7.01 -13.97
N SER A 43 8.92 7.21 -12.80
CA SER A 43 8.17 8.42 -12.50
C SER A 43 8.17 8.75 -11.00
N PRO A 44 9.31 9.20 -10.43
CA PRO A 44 9.35 9.63 -9.04
C PRO A 44 8.52 10.91 -8.85
N SER A 45 7.66 10.94 -7.82
CA SER A 45 6.68 12.01 -7.60
C SER A 45 6.47 12.31 -6.11
N LEU A 46 6.80 13.54 -5.67
CA LEU A 46 6.50 14.01 -4.32
C LEU A 46 4.99 14.11 -4.07
N THR A 47 4.20 14.37 -5.11
CA THR A 47 2.75 14.38 -5.02
C THR A 47 2.22 12.99 -4.63
N ILE A 48 2.75 11.91 -5.22
CA ILE A 48 2.36 10.54 -4.85
C ILE A 48 2.79 10.23 -3.41
N ALA A 49 3.99 10.64 -3.00
CA ALA A 49 4.43 10.50 -1.61
C ALA A 49 3.49 11.22 -0.62
N GLY A 50 3.11 12.47 -0.94
CA GLY A 50 2.16 13.25 -0.15
C GLY A 50 0.77 12.61 -0.07
N ILE A 51 0.25 12.10 -1.19
CA ILE A 51 -1.03 11.37 -1.22
C ILE A 51 -0.94 10.10 -0.36
N ALA A 52 0.14 9.31 -0.49
CA ALA A 52 0.34 8.10 0.32
C ALA A 52 0.36 8.43 1.82
N PHE A 53 1.02 9.52 2.22
CA PHE A 53 1.04 10.01 3.60
C PHE A 53 -0.36 10.40 4.10
N LEU A 54 -1.11 11.17 3.31
CA LEU A 54 -2.47 11.60 3.68
C LEU A 54 -3.44 10.41 3.77
N VAL A 55 -3.37 9.47 2.83
CA VAL A 55 -4.19 8.25 2.85
C VAL A 55 -3.85 7.39 4.07
N ALA A 56 -2.57 7.21 4.39
CA ALA A 56 -2.13 6.52 5.59
C ALA A 56 -2.67 7.19 6.87
N GLY A 57 -2.59 8.52 6.96
CA GLY A 57 -3.18 9.29 8.06
C GLY A 57 -4.70 9.08 8.17
N ALA A 58 -5.42 9.13 7.05
CA ALA A 58 -6.86 8.88 7.02
C ALA A 58 -7.21 7.44 7.46
N MET A 59 -6.40 6.44 7.08
CA MET A 59 -6.56 5.06 7.56
C MET A 59 -6.40 4.94 9.08
N VAL A 60 -5.41 5.63 9.68
CA VAL A 60 -5.24 5.67 11.14
C VAL A 60 -6.49 6.24 11.82
N LEU A 61 -7.04 7.33 11.29
CA LEU A 61 -8.23 7.98 11.84
C LEU A 61 -9.50 7.12 11.74
N THR A 62 -9.60 6.31 10.70
CA THR A 62 -10.83 5.59 10.34
C THR A 62 -10.85 4.13 10.79
N ALA A 63 -9.71 3.47 10.96
CA ALA A 63 -9.62 2.02 11.22
C ALA A 63 -10.55 1.53 12.35
N ASN A 64 -10.62 2.25 13.47
CA ASN A 64 -11.47 1.89 14.61
C ASN A 64 -12.79 2.66 14.69
N ARG A 65 -12.92 3.79 13.98
CA ARG A 65 -14.10 4.67 14.04
C ARG A 65 -15.11 4.33 12.95
N VAL A 66 -14.64 4.24 11.72
CA VAL A 66 -15.45 3.93 10.54
C VAL A 66 -14.72 2.86 9.71
N PRO A 67 -14.78 1.58 10.13
CA PRO A 67 -14.00 0.49 9.51
C PRO A 67 -14.23 0.30 8.01
N VAL A 68 -15.43 0.68 7.52
CA VAL A 68 -15.76 0.64 6.10
C VAL A 68 -14.92 1.65 5.31
N ILE A 69 -14.75 2.88 5.80
CA ILE A 69 -13.90 3.88 5.14
C ILE A 69 -12.45 3.41 5.11
N PHE A 70 -11.95 2.85 6.22
CA PHE A 70 -10.62 2.23 6.24
C PHE A 70 -10.45 1.17 5.15
N ALA A 71 -11.42 0.27 5.00
CA ALA A 71 -11.36 -0.79 4.00
C ALA A 71 -11.45 -0.26 2.56
N LEU A 72 -12.27 0.77 2.31
CA LEU A 72 -12.33 1.45 1.01
C LEU A 72 -11.00 2.12 0.66
N LEU A 73 -10.38 2.82 1.61
CA LEU A 73 -9.05 3.40 1.42
C LEU A 73 -8.02 2.29 1.12
N ALA A 74 -8.10 1.15 1.84
CA ALA A 74 -7.19 0.02 1.64
C ALA A 74 -7.36 -0.60 0.25
N LEU A 75 -8.60 -0.73 -0.24
CA LEU A 75 -8.90 -1.20 -1.59
C LEU A 75 -8.37 -0.23 -2.65
N LEU A 76 -8.54 1.08 -2.47
CA LEU A 76 -8.00 2.09 -3.39
C LEU A 76 -6.47 2.02 -3.44
N SER A 77 -5.80 1.87 -2.29
CA SER A 77 -4.34 1.66 -2.24
C SER A 77 -3.92 0.36 -2.92
N GLY A 78 -4.67 -0.73 -2.73
CA GLY A 78 -4.42 -2.01 -3.41
C GLY A 78 -4.62 -1.94 -4.92
N TYR A 79 -5.63 -1.19 -5.39
CA TYR A 79 -5.86 -0.95 -6.80
C TYR A 79 -4.71 -0.16 -7.44
N ALA A 80 -4.26 0.91 -6.79
CA ALA A 80 -3.09 1.67 -7.23
C ALA A 80 -1.82 0.80 -7.28
N ALA A 81 -1.65 -0.09 -6.30
CA ALA A 81 -0.55 -1.05 -6.26
C ALA A 81 -0.61 -2.02 -7.45
N ALA A 82 -1.77 -2.62 -7.70
CA ALA A 82 -1.99 -3.53 -8.83
C ALA A 82 -1.74 -2.85 -10.19
N SER A 83 -2.19 -1.61 -10.35
CA SER A 83 -1.93 -0.80 -11.55
C SER A 83 -0.43 -0.54 -11.73
N THR A 84 0.30 -0.29 -10.65
CA THR A 84 1.76 -0.08 -10.70
C THR A 84 2.49 -1.37 -11.08
N ILE A 85 2.03 -2.54 -10.61
CA ILE A 85 2.55 -3.85 -11.03
C ILE A 85 2.33 -4.04 -12.54
N GLN A 86 1.10 -3.82 -13.02
CA GLN A 86 0.79 -3.94 -14.44
C GLN A 86 1.70 -3.04 -15.28
N ASN A 87 1.90 -1.79 -14.85
CA ASN A 87 2.76 -0.84 -15.54
C ASN A 87 4.22 -1.33 -15.65
N ALA A 88 4.73 -2.06 -14.66
CA ALA A 88 6.08 -2.62 -14.72
C ALA A 88 6.26 -3.65 -15.85
N PHE A 89 5.19 -4.27 -16.35
CA PHE A 89 5.24 -5.25 -17.43
C PHE A 89 4.80 -4.71 -18.79
N VAL A 90 4.06 -3.60 -18.83
CA VAL A 90 3.49 -3.02 -20.06
C VAL A 90 4.28 -1.80 -20.55
N ALA A 91 4.87 -1.02 -19.64
CA ALA A 91 5.69 0.13 -20.00
C ALA A 91 7.02 -0.31 -20.65
N ASP A 92 7.62 0.61 -21.42
CA ASP A 92 8.93 0.39 -22.03
C ASP A 92 9.97 0.03 -20.94
N PRO A 93 10.63 -1.16 -21.05
CA PRO A 93 11.66 -1.58 -20.10
C PRO A 93 12.82 -0.58 -19.98
N SER A 94 13.10 0.22 -21.02
CA SER A 94 14.18 1.23 -21.01
C SER A 94 13.99 2.34 -19.97
N LEU A 95 12.77 2.52 -19.45
CA LEU A 95 12.46 3.49 -18.41
C LEU A 95 12.94 3.08 -17.02
N TRP A 96 13.42 1.84 -16.87
CA TRP A 96 13.96 1.32 -15.62
C TRP A 96 15.49 1.27 -15.69
N PRO A 97 16.19 1.67 -14.62
CA PRO A 97 17.66 1.65 -14.61
C PRO A 97 18.23 0.22 -14.62
N SER A 98 17.44 -0.76 -14.19
CA SER A 98 17.77 -2.18 -14.23
C SER A 98 16.52 -3.04 -14.02
N ASP A 99 16.60 -4.31 -14.40
CA ASP A 99 15.58 -5.31 -14.09
C ASP A 99 15.36 -5.49 -12.58
N LEU A 100 16.43 -5.40 -11.79
CA LEU A 100 16.33 -5.48 -10.34
C LEU A 100 15.45 -4.37 -9.76
N ALA A 101 15.63 -3.12 -10.23
CA ALA A 101 14.82 -1.99 -9.80
C ALA A 101 13.34 -2.18 -10.21
N ARG A 102 13.11 -2.67 -11.42
CA ARG A 102 11.76 -3.03 -11.92
C ARG A 102 11.07 -4.04 -11.01
N TYR A 103 11.73 -5.15 -10.71
CA TYR A 103 11.15 -6.20 -9.87
C TYR A 103 11.08 -5.83 -8.39
N ALA A 104 11.96 -4.96 -7.89
CA ALA A 104 11.84 -4.38 -6.55
C ALA A 104 10.57 -3.51 -6.44
N GLY A 105 10.28 -2.71 -7.47
CA GLY A 105 9.02 -1.98 -7.57
C GLY A 105 7.80 -2.90 -7.55
N VAL A 106 7.83 -4.01 -8.32
CA VAL A 106 6.77 -5.04 -8.28
C VAL A 106 6.62 -5.63 -6.88
N ALA A 107 7.71 -6.01 -6.23
CA ALA A 107 7.68 -6.62 -4.89
C ALA A 107 7.05 -5.68 -3.84
N ILE A 108 7.40 -4.38 -3.85
CA ILE A 108 6.80 -3.39 -2.96
C ILE A 108 5.29 -3.29 -3.18
N ASN A 109 4.84 -3.29 -4.44
CA ASN A 109 3.42 -3.18 -4.75
C ASN A 109 2.65 -4.48 -4.44
N LEU A 110 3.29 -5.64 -4.51
CA LEU A 110 2.69 -6.90 -4.04
C LEU A 110 2.37 -6.85 -2.54
N VAL A 111 3.21 -6.17 -1.73
CA VAL A 111 2.90 -5.90 -0.32
C VAL A 111 1.61 -5.07 -0.19
N GLY A 112 1.42 -4.07 -1.06
CA GLY A 112 0.21 -3.24 -1.08
C GLY A 112 -1.06 -4.03 -1.43
N VAL A 113 -0.99 -4.89 -2.44
CA VAL A 113 -2.09 -5.79 -2.82
C VAL A 113 -2.42 -6.75 -1.67
N ALA A 114 -1.40 -7.37 -1.06
CA ALA A 114 -1.59 -8.27 0.07
C ALA A 114 -2.18 -7.55 1.29
N ALA A 115 -1.70 -6.33 1.60
CA ALA A 115 -2.23 -5.51 2.68
C ALA A 115 -3.70 -5.13 2.44
N ALA A 116 -4.09 -4.85 1.19
CA ALA A 116 -5.48 -4.55 0.84
C ALA A 116 -6.39 -5.77 1.03
N ALA A 117 -5.98 -6.94 0.54
CA ALA A 117 -6.70 -8.18 0.75
C ALA A 117 -6.87 -8.49 2.26
N PHE A 118 -5.80 -8.31 3.03
CA PHE A 118 -5.82 -8.52 4.47
C PHE A 118 -6.76 -7.56 5.21
N SER A 119 -6.80 -6.28 4.81
CA SER A 119 -7.79 -5.32 5.33
C SER A 119 -9.23 -5.75 5.09
N MET A 120 -9.52 -6.31 3.91
CA MET A 120 -10.86 -6.82 3.59
C MET A 120 -11.22 -8.04 4.44
N THR A 121 -10.30 -8.98 4.62
CA THR A 121 -10.52 -10.14 5.49
C THR A 121 -10.73 -9.71 6.94
N ALA A 122 -9.95 -8.76 7.45
CA ALA A 122 -10.10 -8.23 8.81
C ALA A 122 -11.46 -7.53 9.02
N LEU A 123 -11.96 -6.79 8.03
CA LEU A 123 -13.30 -6.20 8.07
C LEU A 123 -14.39 -7.28 8.09
N ALA A 124 -14.29 -8.30 7.24
CA ALA A 124 -15.25 -9.40 7.18
C ALA A 124 -15.31 -10.17 8.51
N VAL A 125 -14.17 -10.47 9.12
CA VAL A 125 -14.08 -11.10 10.45
C VAL A 125 -14.77 -10.25 11.52
N ARG A 126 -14.55 -8.93 11.51
CA ARG A 126 -15.21 -8.01 12.45
C ARG A 126 -16.73 -8.03 12.33
N PHE A 127 -17.26 -8.01 11.11
CA PHE A 127 -18.72 -8.03 10.91
C PHE A 127 -19.35 -9.36 11.30
N ARG A 128 -18.70 -10.48 11.00
CA ARG A 128 -19.15 -11.81 11.46
C ARG A 128 -19.19 -11.90 12.98
N GLY A 129 -18.19 -11.35 13.67
CA GLY A 129 -18.15 -11.31 15.13
C GLY A 129 -19.32 -10.54 15.73
N ARG A 130 -19.71 -9.40 15.14
CA ARG A 130 -20.86 -8.60 15.58
C ARG A 130 -22.20 -9.31 15.34
N ALA A 131 -22.36 -10.01 14.23
CA ALA A 131 -23.59 -10.75 13.92
C ALA A 131 -23.81 -11.96 14.85
N ALA A 132 -22.74 -12.53 15.41
CA ALA A 132 -22.81 -13.66 16.34
C ALA A 132 -23.16 -13.25 17.78
N THR A 133 -23.06 -11.96 18.12
CA THR A 133 -23.46 -11.39 19.41
C THR A 133 -24.38 -10.19 19.17
N PRO A 134 -25.62 -10.42 18.69
CA PRO A 134 -26.60 -9.35 18.63
C PRO A 134 -26.97 -8.95 20.07
N ASP A 135 -26.88 -7.65 20.37
CA ASP A 135 -27.32 -7.05 21.63
C ASP A 135 -28.82 -7.27 21.88
#